data_AF-A0A920Q8T5-F1
#
_entry.id   AF-A0A920Q8T5-F1
#
_cell.length_a   1.000
_cell.length_b   1.000
_cell.length_c   1.000
_cell.angle_alpha   90.00
_cell.angle_beta   90.00
_cell.angle_gamma   90.00
#
_symmetry.space_group_name_H-M   'P 1'
#
loop_
_entity.id
_entity.type
_entity.pdbx_description
1 polymer ?
#
loop_
_entity_poly.entity_id
_entity_poly.type
_entity_poly.pdbx_seq_one_letter_code
_entity_poly.pdbx_strand_id
1 'polypeptide(L)'
;MCSRGGFSELDIGFAPEVWQALLGMVLGTFILVISIASQSIPKLIDFYMKDIRSLLYIWFLIISGGHALIIKIYGEIGLVREPSRIFNTHVLLTICSIIAFPYVFYILRYTKPTNIIDRIYKENMNKIGALTSTRSHSLVYIPEVVEQQQYSMFESLNQLDDILEFIDFKEVKADIIADMSRTIQNYIHLKPYIHSDFFKVSPKVRTDISFKTMVGQFEEMERNKSLYELKCFRLLNNNYIKLMEEGEFDLSSMVTGNW
;
A
#
# COMPACT_ATOMS: atom_id res chain seq x y z
N MET A 1 -51.56 25.31 -32.66
CA MET A 1 -51.00 25.38 -31.28
C MET A 1 -50.62 23.97 -30.86
N CYS A 2 -49.36 23.58 -31.05
CA CYS A 2 -48.84 22.32 -30.51
C CYS A 2 -48.46 22.57 -29.04
N SER A 3 -49.08 21.84 -28.12
CA SER A 3 -48.64 21.80 -26.73
C SER A 3 -47.26 21.15 -26.69
N ARG A 4 -46.24 21.93 -26.33
CA ARG A 4 -44.96 21.40 -25.84
C ARG A 4 -45.30 20.47 -24.67
N GLY A 5 -45.07 19.17 -24.85
CA GLY A 5 -45.12 18.21 -23.76
C GLY A 5 -44.18 18.71 -22.67
N GLY A 6 -44.75 19.15 -21.55
CA GLY A 6 -43.98 19.48 -20.38
C GLY A 6 -43.26 18.22 -19.95
N PHE A 7 -41.93 18.29 -19.89
CA PHE A 7 -41.23 17.48 -18.90
C PHE A 7 -41.87 17.88 -17.57
N SER A 8 -42.76 17.02 -17.06
CA SER A 8 -43.20 17.08 -15.68
C SER A 8 -41.96 17.32 -14.83
N GLU A 9 -41.97 18.36 -14.00
CA GLU A 9 -40.89 18.65 -13.06
C GLU A 9 -40.52 17.34 -12.34
N LEU A 10 -39.41 16.74 -12.76
CA LEU A 10 -38.81 15.64 -12.02
C LEU A 10 -38.35 16.27 -10.71
N ASP A 11 -39.05 15.94 -9.63
CA ASP A 11 -38.65 16.35 -8.28
C ASP A 11 -37.32 15.66 -7.95
N ILE A 12 -36.24 16.43 -8.07
CA ILE A 12 -34.86 15.99 -7.88
C ILE A 12 -34.32 16.54 -6.54
N GLY A 13 -35.20 17.06 -5.66
CA GLY A 13 -34.82 17.65 -4.38
C GLY A 13 -34.09 16.69 -3.43
N PHE A 14 -34.22 15.38 -3.65
CA PHE A 14 -33.62 14.30 -2.86
C PHE A 14 -32.18 13.93 -3.27
N ALA A 15 -31.64 14.49 -4.35
CA ALA A 15 -30.34 14.07 -4.89
C ALA A 15 -29.19 14.24 -3.89
N PRO A 16 -29.09 15.34 -3.11
CA PRO A 16 -28.04 15.48 -2.10
C PRO A 16 -28.12 14.42 -0.99
N GLU A 17 -29.32 14.02 -0.58
CA GLU A 17 -29.55 12.98 0.41
C GLU A 17 -29.05 11.62 -0.09
N VAL A 18 -29.28 11.30 -1.36
CA VAL A 18 -28.76 10.06 -1.98
C VAL A 18 -27.23 10.10 -2.12
N TRP A 19 -26.65 11.25 -2.46
CA TRP A 19 -25.19 11.43 -2.45
C TRP A 19 -24.59 11.22 -1.06
N GLN A 20 -25.23 11.77 -0.02
CA GLN A 20 -24.80 11.55 1.37
C GLN A 20 -24.90 10.08 1.77
N ALA A 21 -25.96 9.39 1.37
CA ALA A 21 -26.10 7.95 1.62
C ALA A 21 -25.00 7.14 0.92
N LEU A 22 -24.71 7.44 -0.35
CA LEU A 22 -23.65 6.78 -1.12
C LEU A 22 -22.27 7.04 -0.51
N LEU A 23 -21.96 8.30 -0.17
CA LEU A 23 -20.72 8.68 0.51
C LEU A 23 -20.58 7.98 1.86
N GLY A 24 -21.64 7.99 2.67
CA GLY A 24 -21.68 7.35 3.98
C GLY A 24 -21.46 5.84 3.90
N MET A 25 -22.07 5.17 2.91
CA MET A 25 -21.84 3.74 2.68
C MET A 25 -20.40 3.44 2.29
N VAL A 26 -19.84 4.18 1.33
CA VAL A 26 -18.48 3.97 0.82
C VAL A 26 -17.43 4.28 1.89
N LEU A 27 -17.55 5.43 2.58
CA LEU A 27 -16.65 5.82 3.66
C LEU A 27 -16.80 4.91 4.88
N GLY A 28 -18.02 4.54 5.25
CA GLY A 28 -18.27 3.64 6.37
C GLY A 28 -17.66 2.26 6.13
N THR A 29 -17.82 1.72 4.92
CA THR A 29 -17.17 0.45 4.53
C THR A 29 -15.66 0.59 4.55
N PHE A 30 -15.11 1.67 4.01
CA PHE A 30 -13.67 1.94 4.01
C PHE A 30 -13.09 2.00 5.43
N ILE A 31 -13.71 2.76 6.34
CA ILE A 31 -13.29 2.89 7.73
C ILE A 31 -13.37 1.54 8.45
N LEU A 32 -14.48 0.81 8.29
CA LEU A 32 -14.67 -0.50 8.91
C LEU A 32 -13.59 -1.48 8.45
N VAL A 33 -13.37 -1.56 7.15
CA VAL A 33 -12.43 -2.50 6.54
C VAL A 33 -10.98 -2.19 6.96
N ILE A 34 -10.60 -0.91 6.99
CA ILE A 34 -9.29 -0.49 7.53
C ILE A 34 -9.18 -0.81 9.01
N SER A 35 -10.22 -0.52 9.80
CA SER A 35 -10.20 -0.75 11.24
C SER A 35 -9.97 -2.23 11.55
N ILE A 36 -10.74 -3.13 10.92
CA ILE A 36 -10.57 -4.58 11.09
C ILE A 36 -9.17 -5.00 10.66
N ALA A 37 -8.72 -4.62 9.48
CA ALA A 37 -7.46 -5.12 8.97
C ALA A 37 -6.23 -4.47 9.68
N SER A 38 -6.39 -3.29 10.28
CA SER A 38 -5.37 -2.67 11.14
C SER A 38 -5.18 -3.37 12.49
N GLN A 39 -6.17 -4.15 12.94
CA GLN A 39 -6.04 -4.98 14.14
C GLN A 39 -5.06 -6.15 13.89
N SER A 40 -5.07 -6.71 12.68
CA SER A 40 -4.19 -7.81 12.27
C SER A 40 -2.87 -7.36 11.66
N ILE A 41 -2.80 -6.17 11.05
CA ILE A 41 -1.60 -5.63 10.41
C ILE A 41 -1.43 -4.17 10.84
N PRO A 42 -0.66 -3.91 11.91
CA PRO A 42 -0.29 -2.55 12.29
C PRO A 42 0.40 -1.85 11.11
N LYS A 43 0.11 -0.57 10.90
CA LYS A 43 0.52 0.24 9.72
C LYS A 43 -0.16 -0.09 8.39
N LEU A 44 -1.21 -0.91 8.36
CA LEU A 44 -2.04 -1.07 7.15
C LEU A 44 -2.58 0.28 6.63
N ILE A 45 -2.86 1.20 7.54
CA ILE A 45 -3.29 2.57 7.24
C ILE A 45 -2.30 3.27 6.28
N ASP A 46 -0.98 3.07 6.45
CA ASP A 46 0.04 3.71 5.61
C ASP A 46 0.01 3.18 4.18
N PHE A 47 -0.33 1.89 3.99
CA PHE A 47 -0.54 1.33 2.66
C PHE A 47 -1.76 1.95 1.98
N TYR A 48 -2.83 2.22 2.74
CA TYR A 48 -4.03 2.87 2.21
C TYR A 48 -3.82 4.32 1.85
N MET A 49 -3.13 5.08 2.70
CA MET A 49 -2.82 6.50 2.43
C MET A 49 -1.98 6.70 1.17
N LYS A 50 -1.27 5.65 0.72
CA LYS A 50 -0.49 5.63 -0.53
C LYS A 50 -1.28 5.16 -1.74
N ASP A 51 -2.49 4.61 -1.59
CA ASP A 51 -3.31 4.19 -2.73
C ASP A 51 -4.02 5.38 -3.39
N ILE A 52 -3.34 5.96 -4.37
CA ILE A 52 -3.83 7.10 -5.13
C ILE A 52 -5.16 6.79 -5.86
N ARG A 53 -5.40 5.55 -6.29
CA ARG A 53 -6.63 5.20 -7.03
C ARG A 53 -7.83 5.30 -6.11
N SER A 54 -7.69 4.75 -4.91
CA SER A 54 -8.70 4.84 -3.86
C SER A 54 -8.95 6.29 -3.44
N LEU A 55 -7.87 7.04 -3.20
CA LEU A 55 -7.97 8.44 -2.79
C LEU A 55 -8.67 9.31 -3.84
N LEU A 56 -8.34 9.13 -5.12
CA LEU A 56 -8.97 9.84 -6.23
C LEU A 56 -10.47 9.55 -6.32
N TYR A 57 -10.87 8.29 -6.15
CA TYR A 57 -12.29 7.93 -6.18
C TYR A 57 -13.08 8.56 -5.03
N ILE A 58 -12.54 8.53 -3.81
CA ILE A 58 -13.18 9.17 -2.65
C ILE A 58 -13.32 10.69 -2.88
N TRP A 59 -12.25 11.36 -3.31
CA TRP A 59 -12.30 12.80 -3.61
C TRP A 59 -13.31 13.13 -4.70
N PHE A 60 -13.38 12.30 -5.74
CA PHE A 60 -14.35 12.45 -6.81
C PHE A 60 -15.79 12.35 -6.29
N LEU A 61 -16.09 11.40 -5.39
CA LEU A 61 -17.41 11.31 -4.75
C LEU A 61 -17.71 12.54 -3.88
N ILE A 62 -16.74 13.02 -3.10
CA ILE A 62 -16.91 14.21 -2.23
C ILE A 62 -17.23 15.44 -3.07
N ILE A 63 -16.47 15.68 -4.14
CA ILE A 63 -16.70 16.83 -5.04
C ILE A 63 -18.06 16.70 -5.74
N SER A 64 -18.43 15.49 -6.17
CA SER A 64 -19.71 15.22 -6.84
C SER A 64 -20.92 15.43 -5.93
N GLY A 65 -20.82 15.00 -4.67
CA GLY A 65 -21.84 15.24 -3.64
C GLY A 65 -21.90 16.72 -3.23
N GLY A 66 -20.75 17.39 -3.11
CA GLY A 66 -20.67 18.83 -2.89
C GLY A 66 -21.32 19.63 -4.02
N HIS A 67 -21.10 19.20 -5.28
CA HIS A 67 -21.77 19.77 -6.44
C HIS A 67 -23.29 19.62 -6.36
N ALA A 68 -23.82 18.49 -5.87
CA ALA A 68 -25.26 18.31 -5.67
C ALA A 68 -25.84 19.27 -4.61
N LEU A 69 -25.11 19.50 -3.51
CA LEU A 69 -25.50 20.48 -2.48
C LEU A 69 -25.55 21.91 -3.06
N ILE A 70 -24.56 22.30 -3.85
CA ILE A 70 -24.53 23.62 -4.49
C ILE A 70 -25.72 23.80 -5.45
N ILE A 71 -26.06 22.77 -6.23
CA ILE A 71 -27.24 22.80 -7.12
C ILE A 71 -28.52 23.01 -6.32
N LYS A 72 -28.68 22.33 -5.17
CA LYS A 72 -29.86 22.49 -4.29
C LYS A 72 -29.96 23.93 -3.77
N ILE A 73 -28.88 24.49 -3.24
CA ILE A 73 -28.84 25.88 -2.74
C ILE A 73 -29.20 26.88 -3.84
N TYR A 74 -28.63 26.72 -5.05
CA TYR A 74 -28.99 27.59 -6.17
C TYR A 74 -30.44 27.43 -6.62
N GLY A 75 -31.00 26.22 -6.52
CA GLY A 75 -32.43 25.98 -6.74
C GLY A 75 -33.30 26.75 -5.74
N GLU A 76 -32.94 26.75 -4.46
CA GLU A 76 -33.66 27.45 -3.39
C GLU A 76 -33.65 28.98 -3.55
N ILE A 77 -32.58 29.55 -4.12
CA ILE A 77 -32.44 31.00 -4.38
C ILE A 77 -33.03 31.38 -5.77
N GLY A 78 -33.62 30.43 -6.50
CA GLY A 78 -34.26 30.66 -7.80
C GLY A 78 -33.30 30.74 -8.99
N LEU A 79 -32.02 30.40 -8.81
CA LEU A 79 -30.99 30.34 -9.86
C LEU A 79 -30.86 28.92 -10.42
N VAL A 80 -31.94 28.38 -10.95
CA VAL A 80 -32.00 26.99 -11.42
C VAL A 80 -31.16 26.80 -12.68
N ARG A 81 -30.18 25.88 -12.62
CA ARG A 81 -29.40 25.43 -13.79
C ARG A 81 -29.76 23.99 -14.14
N GLU A 82 -30.77 23.82 -14.98
CA GLU A 82 -31.30 22.52 -15.42
C GLU A 82 -30.23 21.53 -15.94
N PRO A 83 -29.27 21.93 -16.79
CA PRO A 83 -28.25 21.00 -17.26
C PRO A 83 -27.38 20.43 -16.13
N SER A 84 -27.06 21.25 -15.13
CA SER A 84 -26.25 20.85 -13.98
C SER A 84 -26.99 19.83 -13.12
N ARG A 85 -28.29 20.05 -12.91
CA ARG A 85 -29.18 19.17 -12.16
C ARG A 85 -29.30 17.81 -12.84
N ILE A 86 -29.63 17.80 -14.12
CA ILE A 86 -29.77 16.56 -14.90
C ILE A 86 -28.45 15.80 -14.93
N PHE A 87 -27.34 16.49 -15.19
CA PHE A 87 -26.02 15.86 -15.23
C PHE A 87 -25.63 15.24 -13.90
N ASN A 88 -25.79 15.97 -12.78
CA ASN A 88 -25.41 15.45 -11.47
C ASN A 88 -26.27 14.24 -11.06
N THR A 89 -27.59 14.34 -11.19
CA THR A 89 -28.52 13.33 -10.67
C THR A 89 -28.63 12.10 -11.56
N HIS A 90 -28.64 12.26 -12.89
CA HIS A 90 -28.90 11.12 -13.79
C HIS A 90 -27.64 10.54 -14.43
N VAL A 91 -26.56 11.31 -14.52
CA VAL A 91 -25.31 10.83 -15.12
C VAL A 91 -24.31 10.51 -14.01
N LEU A 92 -23.92 11.52 -13.24
CA LEU A 92 -22.85 11.41 -12.27
C LEU A 92 -23.20 10.45 -11.13
N LEU A 93 -24.38 10.62 -10.52
CA LEU A 93 -24.84 9.76 -9.43
C LEU A 93 -24.99 8.30 -9.87
N THR A 94 -25.56 8.06 -11.06
CA THR A 94 -25.75 6.70 -11.59
C THR A 94 -24.41 6.01 -11.84
N ILE A 95 -23.47 6.70 -12.50
CA ILE A 95 -22.12 6.16 -12.76
C ILE A 95 -21.40 5.88 -11.43
N CYS A 96 -21.41 6.82 -10.49
CA CYS A 96 -20.78 6.63 -9.18
C CYS A 96 -21.40 5.48 -8.39
N SER A 97 -22.72 5.31 -8.44
CA SER A 97 -23.43 4.21 -7.78
C SER A 97 -23.03 2.86 -8.37
N ILE A 98 -22.88 2.75 -9.69
CA ILE A 98 -22.42 1.52 -10.36
C ILE A 98 -20.97 1.20 -9.98
N ILE A 99 -20.10 2.22 -9.89
CA ILE A 99 -18.68 2.03 -9.54
C ILE A 99 -18.47 1.74 -8.05
N ALA A 100 -19.41 2.13 -7.18
CA ALA A 100 -19.29 1.94 -5.74
C ALA A 100 -19.12 0.48 -5.33
N PHE A 101 -19.85 -0.45 -5.94
CA PHE A 101 -19.72 -1.88 -5.62
C PHE A 101 -18.34 -2.46 -6.03
N PRO A 102 -17.87 -2.30 -7.28
CA PRO A 102 -16.49 -2.66 -7.66
C PRO A 102 -15.42 -2.03 -6.75
N TYR A 103 -15.61 -0.77 -6.36
CA TYR A 103 -14.69 -0.09 -5.45
C TYR A 103 -14.66 -0.73 -4.05
N VAL A 104 -15.81 -1.03 -3.47
CA VAL A 104 -15.89 -1.73 -2.17
C VAL A 104 -15.18 -3.09 -2.25
N PHE A 105 -15.44 -3.86 -3.30
CA PHE A 105 -14.77 -5.15 -3.50
C PHE A 105 -13.26 -5.00 -3.67
N TYR A 106 -12.81 -3.97 -4.40
CA TYR A 106 -11.40 -3.64 -4.54
C TYR A 106 -10.73 -3.39 -3.18
N ILE A 107 -11.34 -2.59 -2.30
CA ILE A 107 -10.82 -2.32 -0.95
C ILE A 107 -10.79 -3.58 -0.09
N LEU A 108 -11.84 -4.41 -0.13
CA LEU A 108 -11.89 -5.69 0.59
C LEU A 108 -10.83 -6.68 0.12
N ARG A 109 -10.50 -6.68 -1.18
CA ARG A 109 -9.41 -7.51 -1.70
C ARG A 109 -8.07 -6.95 -1.25
N TYR A 110 -7.93 -5.63 -1.23
CA TYR A 110 -6.70 -4.95 -0.83
C TYR A 110 -6.31 -5.22 0.63
N THR A 111 -7.27 -5.41 1.53
CA THR A 111 -6.99 -5.74 2.95
C THR A 111 -6.55 -7.18 3.19
N LYS A 112 -6.67 -8.07 2.21
CA LYS A 112 -6.31 -9.47 2.44
C LYS A 112 -4.80 -9.57 2.72
N PRO A 113 -4.36 -10.19 3.83
CA PRO A 113 -2.95 -10.29 4.20
C PRO A 113 -2.06 -10.79 3.06
N THR A 114 -2.48 -11.83 2.35
CA THR A 114 -1.74 -12.39 1.20
C THR A 114 -1.51 -11.39 0.07
N ASN A 115 -2.48 -10.53 -0.24
CA ASN A 115 -2.32 -9.49 -1.26
C ASN A 115 -1.39 -8.36 -0.78
N ILE A 116 -1.41 -8.05 0.51
CA ILE A 116 -0.51 -7.06 1.11
C ILE A 116 0.93 -7.57 1.06
N ILE A 117 1.14 -8.83 1.44
CA ILE A 117 2.46 -9.50 1.42
C ILE A 117 3.03 -9.54 0.00
N ASP A 118 2.26 -10.05 -0.98
CA ASP A 118 2.66 -10.11 -2.39
C ASP A 118 3.00 -8.72 -2.95
N ARG A 119 2.24 -7.70 -2.52
CA ARG A 119 2.52 -6.32 -2.90
C ARG A 119 3.82 -5.80 -2.29
N ILE A 120 4.06 -6.00 -0.99
CA ILE A 120 5.29 -5.57 -0.33
C ILE A 120 6.49 -6.25 -1.00
N TYR A 121 6.38 -7.55 -1.28
CA TYR A 121 7.38 -8.31 -2.02
C TYR A 121 7.67 -7.68 -3.40
N LYS A 122 6.63 -7.46 -4.23
CA LYS A 122 6.78 -6.86 -5.57
C LYS A 122 7.34 -5.46 -5.53
N GLU A 123 6.88 -4.61 -4.61
CA GLU A 123 7.40 -3.26 -4.44
C GLU A 123 8.87 -3.27 -4.02
N ASN A 124 9.25 -4.17 -3.12
CA ASN A 124 10.63 -4.35 -2.70
C ASN A 124 11.51 -4.81 -3.87
N MET A 125 11.07 -5.83 -4.62
CA MET A 125 11.78 -6.29 -5.81
C MET A 125 11.92 -5.20 -6.88
N ASN A 126 10.90 -4.35 -7.06
CA ASN A 126 10.99 -3.20 -7.95
C ASN A 126 12.02 -2.17 -7.47
N LYS A 127 12.09 -1.90 -6.15
CA LYS A 127 13.13 -1.02 -5.57
C LYS A 127 14.53 -1.59 -5.79
N ILE A 128 14.71 -2.88 -5.54
CA ILE A 128 15.99 -3.58 -5.76
C ILE A 128 16.38 -3.54 -7.23
N GLY A 129 15.46 -3.87 -8.14
CA GLY A 129 15.70 -3.82 -9.58
C GLY A 129 15.99 -2.41 -10.08
N ALA A 130 15.38 -1.38 -9.49
CA ALA A 130 15.67 0.01 -9.85
C ALA A 130 17.13 0.40 -9.54
N LEU A 131 17.80 -0.24 -8.58
CA LEU A 131 19.22 0.02 -8.28
C LEU A 131 20.18 -0.36 -9.41
N THR A 132 19.78 -1.28 -10.29
CA THR A 132 20.59 -1.69 -11.44
C THR A 132 20.38 -0.77 -12.65
N SER A 133 19.49 0.22 -12.55
CA SER A 133 19.20 1.16 -13.63
C SER A 133 20.30 2.22 -13.80
N THR A 134 20.48 2.69 -15.03
CA THR A 134 21.37 3.82 -15.36
C THR A 134 21.02 5.06 -14.54
N ARG A 135 19.73 5.31 -14.29
CA ARG A 135 19.28 6.42 -13.45
C ARG A 135 19.84 6.28 -12.03
N SER A 136 19.73 5.10 -11.42
CA SER A 136 20.25 4.89 -10.06
C SER A 136 21.78 5.02 -10.02
N HIS A 137 22.47 4.55 -11.05
CA HIS A 137 23.93 4.74 -11.16
C HIS A 137 24.30 6.22 -11.24
N SER A 138 23.55 7.04 -11.99
CA SER A 138 23.82 8.48 -12.09
C SER A 138 23.56 9.26 -10.79
N LEU A 139 22.62 8.78 -9.97
CA LEU A 139 22.21 9.45 -8.74
C LEU A 139 22.95 8.97 -7.50
N VAL A 140 23.82 7.95 -7.62
CA VAL A 140 24.53 7.33 -6.49
C VAL A 140 25.47 8.29 -5.75
N TYR A 141 25.86 9.40 -6.40
CA TYR A 141 26.71 10.42 -5.80
C TYR A 141 25.94 11.41 -4.92
N ILE A 142 24.61 11.34 -4.89
CA ILE A 142 23.75 12.18 -4.05
C ILE A 142 23.44 11.40 -2.76
N PRO A 143 24.04 11.77 -1.61
CA PRO A 143 23.93 10.98 -0.38
C PRO A 143 22.49 10.80 0.10
N GLU A 144 21.65 11.83 -0.04
CA GLU A 144 20.24 11.77 0.38
C GLU A 144 19.45 10.76 -0.44
N VAL A 145 19.76 10.62 -1.73
CA VAL A 145 19.10 9.65 -2.61
C VAL A 145 19.49 8.23 -2.22
N VAL A 146 20.79 7.97 -2.01
CA VAL A 146 21.29 6.66 -1.60
C VAL A 146 20.73 6.27 -0.24
N GLU A 147 20.73 7.20 0.72
CA GLU A 147 20.16 6.96 2.04
C GLU A 147 18.68 6.60 1.96
N GLN A 148 17.90 7.32 1.16
CA GLN A 148 16.48 7.03 1.00
C GLN A 148 16.24 5.69 0.29
N GLN A 149 17.07 5.34 -0.70
CA GLN A 149 17.01 4.04 -1.39
C GLN A 149 17.30 2.88 -0.42
N GLN A 150 18.42 2.96 0.32
CA GLN A 150 18.79 1.97 1.34
C GLN A 150 17.69 1.80 2.38
N TYR A 151 17.21 2.92 2.95
CA TYR A 151 16.15 2.92 3.95
C TYR A 151 14.86 2.31 3.40
N SER A 152 14.46 2.68 2.18
CA SER A 152 13.19 2.20 1.59
C SER A 152 13.18 0.68 1.33
N MET A 153 14.34 0.07 1.11
CA MET A 153 14.48 -1.38 0.96
C MET A 153 14.42 -2.08 2.31
N PHE A 154 15.01 -1.50 3.36
CA PHE A 154 14.92 -2.03 4.72
C PHE A 154 13.52 -1.93 5.27
N GLU A 155 12.82 -0.84 4.99
CA GLU A 155 11.43 -0.65 5.42
C GLU A 155 10.53 -1.77 4.88
N SER A 156 10.72 -2.21 3.64
CA SER A 156 9.94 -3.33 3.10
C SER A 156 10.20 -4.66 3.83
N LEU A 157 11.44 -4.92 4.28
CA LEU A 157 11.73 -6.09 5.09
C LEU A 157 11.15 -5.96 6.51
N ASN A 158 11.26 -4.78 7.12
CA ASN A 158 10.66 -4.50 8.43
C ASN A 158 9.13 -4.63 8.38
N GLN A 159 8.48 -4.22 7.28
CA GLN A 159 7.04 -4.38 7.12
C GLN A 159 6.61 -5.86 7.05
N LEU A 160 7.40 -6.71 6.39
CA LEU A 160 7.14 -8.15 6.37
C LEU A 160 7.35 -8.78 7.76
N ASP A 161 8.39 -8.35 8.48
CA ASP A 161 8.70 -8.74 9.86
C ASP A 161 7.58 -8.33 10.82
N ASP A 162 7.15 -7.06 10.76
CA ASP A 162 6.03 -6.53 11.52
C ASP A 162 4.76 -7.37 11.26
N ILE A 163 4.43 -7.64 10.00
CA ILE A 163 3.24 -8.46 9.65
C ILE A 163 3.35 -9.87 10.25
N LEU A 164 4.53 -10.48 10.24
CA LEU A 164 4.75 -11.82 10.78
C LEU A 164 4.42 -11.89 12.28
N GLU A 165 4.64 -10.80 13.03
CA GLU A 165 4.36 -10.72 14.45
C GLU A 165 2.86 -10.76 14.80
N PHE A 166 2.00 -10.23 13.93
CA PHE A 166 0.56 -10.05 14.22
C PHE A 166 -0.37 -11.03 13.49
N ILE A 167 0.17 -11.89 12.62
CA ILE A 167 -0.61 -12.88 11.89
C ILE A 167 -0.67 -14.19 12.67
N ASP A 168 -1.87 -14.74 12.87
CA ASP A 168 -2.06 -16.02 13.56
C ASP A 168 -1.91 -17.24 12.62
N PHE A 169 -2.13 -17.05 11.31
CA PHE A 169 -2.18 -18.16 10.35
C PHE A 169 -0.78 -18.63 9.93
N LYS A 170 -0.45 -19.89 10.26
CA LYS A 170 0.84 -20.53 9.91
C LYS A 170 1.16 -20.47 8.42
N GLU A 171 0.18 -20.71 7.55
CA GLU A 171 0.39 -20.68 6.09
C GLU A 171 0.87 -19.30 5.63
N VAL A 172 0.27 -18.24 6.18
CA VAL A 172 0.63 -16.87 5.83
C VAL A 172 1.99 -16.49 6.42
N LYS A 173 2.33 -16.99 7.61
CA LYS A 173 3.69 -16.88 8.16
C LYS A 173 4.73 -17.55 7.23
N ALA A 174 4.42 -18.74 6.71
CA ALA A 174 5.30 -19.44 5.77
C ALA A 174 5.48 -18.68 4.44
N ASP A 175 4.40 -18.10 3.89
CA ASP A 175 4.46 -17.28 2.68
C ASP A 175 5.39 -16.07 2.86
N ILE A 176 5.33 -15.38 4.00
CA ILE A 176 6.22 -14.24 4.31
C ILE A 176 7.69 -14.68 4.33
N ILE A 177 8.00 -15.76 5.04
CA ILE A 177 9.37 -16.28 5.14
C ILE A 177 9.89 -16.72 3.76
N ALA A 178 9.03 -17.37 2.96
CA ALA A 178 9.36 -17.77 1.60
C ALA A 178 9.63 -16.55 0.70
N ASP A 179 8.82 -15.49 0.78
CA ASP A 179 9.00 -14.27 0.00
C ASP A 179 10.24 -13.47 0.44
N MET A 180 10.54 -13.40 1.75
CA MET A 180 11.79 -12.83 2.26
C MET A 180 13.01 -13.62 1.73
N SER A 181 12.92 -14.95 1.73
CA SER A 181 13.97 -15.84 1.21
C SER A 181 14.16 -15.67 -0.32
N ARG A 182 13.07 -15.59 -1.07
CA ARG A 182 13.11 -15.33 -2.52
C ARG A 182 13.67 -13.94 -2.83
N THR A 183 13.35 -12.94 -2.00
CA THR A 183 13.88 -11.58 -2.13
C THR A 183 15.41 -11.58 -2.04
N ILE A 184 15.98 -12.25 -1.05
CA ILE A 184 17.43 -12.26 -0.88
C ILE A 184 18.14 -13.05 -2.00
N GLN A 185 17.57 -14.16 -2.45
CA GLN A 185 18.10 -14.91 -3.60
C GLN A 185 18.14 -14.03 -4.86
N ASN A 186 17.04 -13.36 -5.18
CA ASN A 186 16.98 -12.43 -6.32
C ASN A 186 17.94 -11.24 -6.15
N TYR A 187 18.05 -10.70 -4.94
CA TYR A 187 19.00 -9.63 -4.63
C TYR A 187 20.44 -10.05 -4.92
N ILE A 188 20.86 -11.25 -4.50
CA ILE A 188 22.21 -11.77 -4.75
C ILE A 188 22.51 -11.84 -6.25
N HIS A 189 21.53 -12.22 -7.08
CA HIS A 189 21.68 -12.21 -8.54
C HIS A 189 21.81 -10.80 -9.13
N LEU A 190 21.13 -9.80 -8.54
CA LEU A 190 21.16 -8.41 -9.01
C LEU A 190 22.35 -7.61 -8.47
N LYS A 191 22.89 -8.00 -7.31
CA LYS A 191 23.99 -7.33 -6.59
C LYS A 191 25.19 -6.96 -7.48
N PRO A 192 25.68 -7.80 -8.42
CA PRO A 192 26.80 -7.44 -9.29
C PRO A 192 26.54 -6.22 -10.18
N TYR A 193 25.27 -5.90 -10.48
CA TYR A 193 24.87 -4.79 -11.34
C TYR A 193 24.57 -3.50 -10.57
N ILE A 194 24.67 -3.52 -9.23
CA ILE A 194 24.48 -2.35 -8.38
C ILE A 194 25.80 -1.60 -8.25
N HIS A 195 25.75 -0.27 -8.40
CA HIS A 195 26.93 0.59 -8.30
C HIS A 195 27.61 0.46 -6.93
N SER A 196 28.95 0.42 -6.87
CA SER A 196 29.69 0.17 -5.63
C SER A 196 29.46 1.21 -4.54
N ASP A 197 29.28 2.48 -4.91
CA ASP A 197 29.03 3.55 -3.95
C ASP A 197 27.67 3.44 -3.25
N PHE A 198 26.72 2.68 -3.81
CA PHE A 198 25.46 2.39 -3.12
C PHE A 198 25.70 1.64 -1.81
N PHE A 199 26.80 0.90 -1.68
CA PHE A 199 27.06 0.08 -0.50
C PHE A 199 27.68 0.85 0.66
N LYS A 200 28.03 2.13 0.45
CA LYS A 200 28.49 3.03 1.52
C LYS A 200 27.35 3.24 2.51
N VAL A 201 27.58 2.95 3.78
CA VAL A 201 26.53 2.86 4.79
C VAL A 201 26.10 4.26 5.22
N SER A 202 24.85 4.62 4.90
CA SER A 202 24.31 5.93 5.25
C SER A 202 24.10 6.10 6.77
N PRO A 203 24.08 7.34 7.28
CA PRO A 203 23.77 7.63 8.68
C PRO A 203 22.47 6.97 9.17
N LYS A 204 21.40 7.01 8.37
CA LYS A 204 20.11 6.39 8.72
C LYS A 204 20.17 4.87 8.83
N VAL A 205 21.01 4.21 8.03
CA VAL A 205 21.24 2.76 8.16
C VAL A 205 22.00 2.44 9.44
N ARG A 206 22.99 3.26 9.83
CA ARG A 206 23.80 3.02 11.04
C ARG A 206 22.98 3.03 12.32
N THR A 207 21.85 3.74 12.33
CA THR A 207 20.96 3.86 13.49
C THR A 207 19.80 2.85 13.49
N ASP A 208 19.64 2.07 12.41
CA ASP A 208 18.64 0.99 12.33
C ASP A 208 18.94 -0.10 13.38
N ILE A 209 17.88 -0.61 14.01
CA ILE A 209 17.97 -1.57 15.13
C ILE A 209 18.78 -2.82 14.77
N SER A 210 18.72 -3.26 13.51
CA SER A 210 19.47 -4.42 13.04
C SER A 210 20.98 -4.19 13.01
N PHE A 211 21.46 -2.95 13.03
CA PHE A 211 22.89 -2.61 12.95
C PHE A 211 23.42 -1.89 14.19
N LYS A 212 22.59 -1.55 15.18
CA LYS A 212 23.01 -0.85 16.40
C LYS A 212 24.17 -1.53 17.15
N THR A 213 24.26 -2.86 17.08
CA THR A 213 25.32 -3.64 17.76
C THR A 213 26.56 -3.86 16.90
N MET A 214 26.63 -3.30 15.68
CA MET A 214 27.70 -3.49 14.71
C MET A 214 28.65 -2.30 14.60
N VAL A 215 28.69 -1.45 15.63
CA VAL A 215 29.58 -0.29 15.67
C VAL A 215 31.03 -0.77 15.51
N GLY A 216 31.72 -0.26 14.49
CA GLY A 216 33.09 -0.66 14.13
C GLY A 216 33.20 -1.73 13.04
N GLN A 217 32.08 -2.36 12.61
CA GLN A 217 32.07 -3.37 11.54
C GLN A 217 31.52 -2.84 10.20
N PHE A 218 31.18 -1.55 10.13
CA PHE A 218 30.61 -0.94 8.92
C PHE A 218 31.58 -0.99 7.73
N GLU A 219 32.88 -0.77 7.94
CA GLU A 219 33.88 -0.82 6.87
C GLU A 219 33.96 -2.20 6.19
N GLU A 220 33.86 -3.27 6.99
CA GLU A 220 33.81 -4.63 6.48
C GLU A 220 32.53 -4.89 5.69
N MET A 221 31.38 -4.41 6.18
CA MET A 221 30.10 -4.53 5.49
C MET A 221 30.09 -3.78 4.14
N GLU A 222 30.69 -2.59 4.08
CA GLU A 222 30.87 -1.81 2.86
C GLU A 222 31.76 -2.56 1.86
N ARG A 223 32.90 -3.08 2.32
CA ARG A 223 33.84 -3.86 1.51
C ARG A 223 33.18 -5.12 0.94
N ASN A 224 32.43 -5.85 1.75
CA ASN A 224 31.75 -7.08 1.37
C ASN A 224 30.42 -6.83 0.63
N LYS A 225 29.99 -5.56 0.54
CA LYS A 225 28.73 -5.13 -0.08
C LYS A 225 27.52 -5.88 0.50
N SER A 226 27.52 -6.14 1.81
CA SER A 226 26.63 -7.12 2.45
C SER A 226 25.50 -6.51 3.28
N LEU A 227 25.27 -5.19 3.17
CA LEU A 227 24.29 -4.47 4.01
C LEU A 227 22.88 -5.09 3.96
N TYR A 228 22.39 -5.42 2.77
CA TYR A 228 21.03 -5.93 2.59
C TYR A 228 20.91 -7.40 2.99
N GLU A 229 21.93 -8.20 2.65
CA GLU A 229 22.07 -9.59 3.08
C GLU A 229 22.00 -9.68 4.60
N LEU A 230 22.79 -8.86 5.29
CA LEU A 230 22.87 -8.91 6.74
C LEU A 230 21.57 -8.47 7.41
N LYS A 231 20.89 -7.44 6.88
CA LYS A 231 19.55 -7.07 7.35
C LYS A 231 18.58 -8.24 7.22
N CYS A 232 18.50 -8.84 6.03
CA CYS A 232 17.56 -9.91 5.73
C CYS A 232 17.84 -11.17 6.57
N PHE A 233 19.10 -11.61 6.66
CA PHE A 233 19.47 -12.79 7.45
C PHE A 233 19.23 -12.59 8.94
N ARG A 234 19.43 -11.38 9.48
CA ARG A 234 19.10 -11.12 10.88
C ARG A 234 17.60 -11.23 11.15
N LEU A 235 16.76 -10.66 10.29
CA LEU A 235 15.30 -10.78 10.44
C LEU A 235 14.84 -12.23 10.29
N LEU A 236 15.30 -12.93 9.24
CA LEU A 236 14.98 -14.35 9.04
C LEU A 236 15.42 -15.19 10.24
N ASN A 237 16.64 -15.00 10.75
CA ASN A 237 17.13 -15.74 11.91
C ASN A 237 16.28 -15.50 13.16
N ASN A 238 15.95 -14.24 13.45
CA ASN A 238 15.10 -13.91 14.60
C ASN A 238 13.72 -14.56 14.48
N ASN A 239 13.12 -14.47 13.30
CA ASN A 239 11.82 -15.07 13.02
C ASN A 239 11.85 -16.59 13.12
N TYR A 240 12.88 -17.23 12.57
CA TYR A 240 13.03 -18.68 12.66
C TYR A 240 13.17 -19.16 14.10
N ILE A 241 13.98 -18.47 14.92
CA ILE A 241 14.11 -18.79 16.35
C ILE A 241 12.74 -18.66 17.03
N LYS A 242 12.05 -17.54 16.84
CA LYS A 242 10.72 -17.29 17.43
C LYS A 242 9.71 -18.37 17.03
N LEU A 243 9.61 -18.68 15.74
CA LEU A 243 8.68 -19.68 15.20
C LEU A 243 8.96 -21.09 15.76
N MET A 244 10.22 -21.45 16.00
CA MET A 244 10.59 -22.71 16.64
C MET A 244 10.27 -22.70 18.14
N GLU A 245 10.54 -21.61 18.85
CA GLU A 245 10.25 -21.46 20.28
C GLU A 245 8.75 -21.49 20.57
N GLU A 246 7.92 -20.93 19.67
CA GLU A 246 6.47 -20.94 19.75
C GLU A 246 5.84 -22.29 19.32
N GLY A 247 6.64 -23.23 18.79
CA GLY A 247 6.14 -24.52 18.28
C GLY A 247 5.24 -24.37 17.05
N GLU A 248 5.35 -23.25 16.34
CA GLU A 248 4.52 -22.93 15.17
C GLU A 248 4.93 -23.79 13.97
N PHE A 249 6.23 -24.09 13.83
CA PHE A 249 6.78 -24.95 12.80
C PHE A 249 7.72 -26.01 13.40
N ASP A 250 7.57 -27.26 12.96
CA ASP A 250 8.56 -28.30 13.22
C ASP A 250 9.78 -28.06 12.31
N LEU A 251 10.99 -28.33 12.83
CA LEU A 251 12.25 -28.26 12.06
C LEU A 251 12.17 -28.99 10.70
N SER A 252 11.41 -30.09 10.62
CA SER A 252 11.20 -30.84 9.37
C SER A 252 10.39 -30.07 8.32
N SER A 253 9.46 -29.21 8.74
CA SER A 253 8.63 -28.39 7.83
C SER A 253 9.37 -27.18 7.26
N MET A 254 10.48 -26.78 7.88
CA MET A 254 11.29 -25.63 7.49
C MET A 254 12.38 -25.98 6.46
N VAL A 255 12.70 -27.28 6.31
CA VAL A 255 13.72 -27.80 5.38
C VAL A 255 13.10 -28.30 4.07
N THR A 256 11.77 -28.43 3.99
CA THR A 256 11.06 -28.88 2.78
C THR A 256 10.88 -27.75 1.76
N GLY A 257 11.99 -27.30 1.18
CA GLY A 257 12.02 -26.63 -0.11
C GLY A 257 12.78 -27.52 -1.08
N ASN A 258 12.12 -28.02 -2.13
CA ASN A 258 12.82 -28.71 -3.22
C ASN A 258 13.85 -27.74 -3.80
N TRP A 259 15.13 -28.09 -3.63
CA TRP A 259 16.29 -27.43 -4.24
C TRP A 259 16.28 -27.57 -5.77
#